data_AF-A0A954DWE5-F1
#
_entry.id   AF-A0A954DWE5-F1
#
_cell.length_a   1.000
_cell.length_b   1.000
_cell.length_c   1.000
_cell.angle_alpha   90.00
_cell.angle_beta   90.00
_cell.angle_gamma   90.00
#
_symmetry.space_group_name_H-M   'P 1'
#
loop_
_entity.id
_entity.type
_entity.pdbx_description
1 polymer ?
#
loop_
_entity_poly.entity_id
_entity_poly.type
_entity_poly.pdbx_seq_one_letter_code
_entity_poly.pdbx_strand_id
1 'polypeptide(L)'
;MIDLKTRIVQIAGSTPNPDGVWMAQVARQLTDADDGFLRDHRVLFCDRDTKFAGPWKRTLEREGIEIVATPYRAPERLGGLPRSFGRQAA
;
A
#
# COMPACT_ATOMS: atom_id res chain seq x y z
N MET A 1 -5.47 4.73 -2.62
CA MET A 1 -5.28 4.10 -1.31
C MET A 1 -6.10 4.84 -0.28
N ILE A 2 -6.42 4.21 0.85
CA ILE A 2 -7.13 4.84 1.95
C ILE A 2 -6.32 4.71 3.23
N ASP A 3 -6.13 5.82 3.94
CA ASP A 3 -5.63 5.80 5.30
C ASP A 3 -6.77 5.40 6.25
N LEU A 4 -6.61 4.30 6.97
CA LEU A 4 -7.69 3.75 7.80
C LEU A 4 -8.02 4.61 9.03
N LYS A 5 -7.06 5.39 9.52
CA LYS A 5 -7.22 6.22 10.72
C LYS A 5 -7.96 7.52 10.40
N THR A 6 -7.55 8.19 9.34
CA THR A 6 -8.04 9.51 8.92
C THR A 6 -9.17 9.44 7.89
N ARG A 7 -9.34 8.27 7.24
CA ARG A 7 -10.28 8.06 6.12
C ARG A 7 -10.01 8.93 4.91
N ILE A 8 -8.80 9.48 4.79
CA ILE A 8 -8.35 10.20 3.60
C ILE A 8 -8.06 9.18 2.49
N VAL A 9 -8.54 9.50 1.29
CA VAL A 9 -8.29 8.71 0.08
C VAL A 9 -7.28 9.46 -0.79
N GLN A 10 -6.18 8.79 -1.13
CA GLN A 10 -5.17 9.28 -2.07
C GLN A 10 -5.25 8.52 -3.38
N ILE A 11 -5.35 9.24 -4.49
CA ILE A 11 -5.36 8.68 -5.85
C ILE A 11 -3.96 8.85 -6.43
N ALA A 12 -3.32 7.74 -6.82
CA ALA A 12 -1.94 7.74 -7.33
C ALA A 12 -1.84 7.87 -8.87
N GLY A 13 -2.95 8.19 -9.53
CA GLY A 13 -3.08 8.28 -10.98
C GLY A 13 -4.14 7.32 -11.54
N SER A 14 -4.47 7.51 -12.82
CA SER A 14 -5.42 6.68 -13.55
C SER A 14 -4.88 6.42 -14.96
N THR A 15 -5.02 5.20 -15.44
CA THR A 15 -4.66 4.79 -16.79
C THR A 15 -5.63 3.70 -17.27
N PRO A 16 -5.98 3.65 -18.57
CA PRO A 16 -6.85 2.59 -19.10
C PRO A 16 -6.25 1.18 -18.97
N ASN A 17 -4.92 1.06 -19.00
CA ASN A 17 -4.23 -0.22 -18.96
C ASN A 17 -3.06 -0.18 -17.97
N PRO A 18 -3.32 -0.35 -16.66
CA PRO A 18 -2.26 -0.39 -15.66
C PRO A 18 -1.45 -1.67 -15.80
N ASP A 19 -0.14 -1.53 -15.91
CA ASP A 19 0.81 -2.65 -15.98
C ASP A 19 1.89 -2.52 -14.89
N GLY A 20 2.81 -3.48 -14.84
CA GLY A 20 3.88 -3.48 -13.83
C GLY A 20 4.84 -2.29 -13.92
N VAL A 21 5.03 -1.70 -15.10
CA VAL A 21 5.91 -0.52 -15.28
C VAL A 21 5.22 0.72 -14.72
N TRP A 22 3.94 0.90 -15.05
CA TRP A 22 3.12 1.96 -14.48
C TRP A 22 3.01 1.84 -12.96
N MET A 23 2.79 0.62 -12.45
CA MET A 23 2.81 0.37 -11.01
C MET A 23 4.16 0.73 -10.39
N ALA A 24 5.28 0.39 -11.00
CA ALA A 24 6.60 0.80 -10.48
C ALA A 24 6.74 2.33 -10.36
N GLN A 25 6.16 3.09 -11.29
CA GLN A 25 6.11 4.55 -11.19
C GLN A 25 5.21 5.01 -10.03
N VAL A 26 4.04 4.40 -9.88
CA VAL A 26 3.15 4.65 -8.74
C VAL A 26 3.91 4.43 -7.43
N ALA A 27 4.62 3.31 -7.26
CA ALA A 27 5.42 3.07 -6.05
C ALA A 27 6.36 4.22 -5.71
N ARG A 28 7.08 4.76 -6.70
CA ARG A 28 8.00 5.88 -6.50
C ARG A 28 7.29 7.14 -6.00
N GLN A 29 6.13 7.46 -6.57
CA GLN A 29 5.32 8.60 -6.13
C GLN A 29 4.77 8.39 -4.71
N LEU A 30 4.39 7.16 -4.39
CA LEU A 30 3.84 6.84 -3.07
C LEU A 30 4.87 6.93 -1.96
N THR A 31 6.12 6.65 -2.27
CA THR A 31 7.24 6.66 -1.33
C THR A 31 8.18 7.83 -1.56
N ASP A 32 7.73 8.89 -2.24
CA ASP A 32 8.53 10.09 -2.41
C ASP A 32 8.92 10.64 -1.04
N ALA A 33 10.16 11.12 -0.92
CA ALA A 33 10.68 11.57 0.35
C ALA A 33 9.99 12.84 0.82
N ASP A 34 9.55 13.73 -0.06
CA ASP A 34 9.02 15.03 0.34
C ASP A 34 7.50 14.99 0.54
N ASP A 35 6.76 14.38 -0.38
CA ASP A 35 5.30 14.39 -0.40
C ASP A 35 4.64 13.01 -0.57
N GLY A 36 5.43 11.94 -0.47
CA GLY A 36 4.97 10.57 -0.63
C GLY A 36 3.92 10.19 0.41
N PHE A 37 2.75 9.74 -0.05
CA PHE A 37 1.63 9.38 0.83
C PHE A 37 1.97 8.30 1.87
N LEU A 38 2.92 7.41 1.57
CA LEU A 38 3.31 6.31 2.45
C LEU A 38 4.49 6.66 3.38
N ARG A 39 5.02 7.89 3.36
CA ARG A 39 6.19 8.30 4.15
C ARG A 39 6.08 7.95 5.64
N ASP A 40 4.90 8.17 6.22
CA ASP A 40 4.62 7.95 7.65
C ASP A 40 3.88 6.63 7.92
N HIS A 41 3.81 5.75 6.91
CA HIS A 41 3.16 4.45 7.02
C HIS A 41 4.21 3.34 7.09
N ARG A 42 3.79 2.18 7.59
CA ARG A 42 4.63 0.98 7.70
C ARG A 42 3.97 -0.27 7.14
N VAL A 43 2.66 -0.24 6.95
CA VAL A 43 1.86 -1.38 6.50
C VAL A 43 0.93 -0.93 5.40
N LEU A 44 0.93 -1.65 4.27
CA LEU A 44 0.00 -1.48 3.18
C LEU A 44 -0.77 -2.78 2.90
N PHE A 45 -2.09 -2.71 2.95
CA PHE A 45 -2.94 -3.82 2.51
C PHE A 45 -3.21 -3.71 1.02
N CYS A 46 -2.88 -4.76 0.27
CA CYS A 46 -3.14 -4.86 -1.17
C CYS A 46 -3.95 -6.13 -1.47
N ASP A 47 -4.75 -6.14 -2.53
CA ASP A 47 -5.30 -7.39 -3.03
C ASP A 47 -4.20 -8.26 -3.68
N ARG A 48 -4.59 -9.42 -4.23
CA ARG A 48 -3.65 -10.37 -4.87
C ARG A 48 -3.46 -10.12 -6.37
N ASP A 49 -3.77 -8.92 -6.88
CA ASP A 49 -3.55 -8.61 -8.30
C ASP A 49 -2.05 -8.69 -8.64
N THR A 50 -1.74 -9.36 -9.76
CA THR A 50 -0.37 -9.58 -10.22
C THR A 50 0.33 -8.29 -10.64
N LYS A 51 -0.38 -7.18 -10.78
CA LYS A 51 0.21 -5.84 -11.01
C LYS A 51 1.02 -5.35 -9.81
N PHE A 52 0.73 -5.81 -8.59
CA PHE A 52 1.49 -5.51 -7.37
C PHE A 52 2.74 -6.39 -7.23
N ALA A 53 3.57 -6.43 -8.27
CA ALA A 53 4.69 -7.36 -8.38
C ALA A 53 6.06 -6.68 -8.46
N GLY A 54 7.11 -7.51 -8.32
CA GLY A 54 8.50 -7.22 -8.62
C GLY A 54 8.97 -5.80 -8.27
N PRO A 55 9.15 -4.89 -9.25
CA PRO A 55 9.67 -3.54 -9.00
C PRO A 55 8.82 -2.69 -8.05
N TRP A 56 7.49 -2.79 -8.12
CA TRP A 56 6.59 -2.06 -7.23
C TRP A 56 6.80 -2.53 -5.79
N LYS A 57 6.73 -3.85 -5.57
CA LYS A 57 6.90 -4.47 -4.25
C LYS A 57 8.27 -4.13 -3.64
N ARG A 58 9.35 -4.29 -4.41
CA ARG A 58 10.71 -3.97 -3.94
C ARG A 58 10.90 -2.50 -3.57
N THR A 59 10.23 -1.59 -4.27
CA THR A 59 10.33 -0.16 -3.95
C THR A 59 9.71 0.12 -2.59
N LEU A 60 8.52 -0.41 -2.31
CA LEU A 60 7.85 -0.25 -1.03
C LEU A 60 8.63 -0.92 0.11
N GLU A 61 9.12 -2.14 -0.10
CA GLU A 61 9.92 -2.87 0.90
C GLU A 61 11.23 -2.14 1.24
N ARG A 62 11.88 -1.51 0.25
CA ARG A 62 13.09 -0.70 0.48
C ARG A 62 12.82 0.48 1.42
N GLU A 63 11.64 1.06 1.34
CA GLU A 63 11.20 2.19 2.16
C GLU A 63 10.57 1.73 3.50
N GLY A 64 10.71 0.44 3.84
CA GLY A 64 10.25 -0.12 5.11
C GLY A 64 8.74 -0.34 5.19
N ILE A 65 8.05 -0.44 4.04
CA ILE A 65 6.62 -0.75 3.98
C ILE A 65 6.41 -2.26 3.87
N GLU A 66 5.76 -2.83 4.88
CA GLU A 66 5.26 -4.20 4.84
C GLU A 66 4.00 -4.27 3.96
N ILE A 67 4.04 -5.11 2.93
CA ILE A 67 2.89 -5.34 2.05
C ILE A 67 2.15 -6.60 2.51
N VAL A 68 0.89 -6.42 2.90
CA VAL A 68 0.03 -7.50 3.39
C VAL A 68 -1.09 -7.75 2.39
N ALA A 69 -1.13 -8.97 1.86
CA ALA A 69 -2.23 -9.37 0.99
C ALA A 69 -3.55 -9.42 1.79
N THR A 70 -4.60 -8.82 1.27
CA THR A 70 -5.92 -8.87 1.89
C THR A 70 -6.37 -10.32 2.02
N PRO A 71 -6.93 -10.72 3.18
CA PRO A 71 -7.46 -12.05 3.34
C PRO A 71 -8.60 -12.26 2.33
N TYR A 72 -8.74 -13.49 1.85
CA TYR A 72 -9.94 -13.88 1.10
C TYR A 72 -11.18 -13.58 1.95
N ARG A 73 -12.11 -12.75 1.44
CA ARG A 73 -13.28 -12.16 2.13
C ARG A 73 -12.96 -11.00 3.10
N ALA A 74 -12.34 -9.94 2.60
CA ALA A 74 -12.14 -8.67 3.30
C ALA A 74 -13.35 -7.74 3.10
N PRO A 75 -14.41 -7.88 3.92
CA PRO A 75 -14.48 -7.08 5.16
C PRO A 75 -14.54 -7.89 6.46
N GLU A 76 -15.05 -9.13 6.41
CA GLU A 76 -15.24 -10.01 7.58
C GLU A 76 -13.92 -10.26 8.32
N ARG A 77 -12.84 -10.49 7.57
CA ARG A 77 -11.53 -10.82 8.13
C ARG A 77 -10.66 -9.61 8.44
N LEU A 78 -10.95 -8.44 7.85
CA LEU A 78 -10.19 -7.22 8.13
C LEU A 78 -10.58 -6.62 9.49
N GLY A 79 -11.87 -6.71 9.88
CA GLY A 79 -12.35 -6.25 11.18
C GLY A 79 -11.85 -7.07 12.38
N GLY A 80 -11.34 -8.28 12.14
CA GLY A 80 -10.77 -9.17 13.16
C GLY A 80 -9.24 -9.09 13.29
N LEU A 81 -8.56 -8.27 12.48
CA LEU A 81 -7.12 -8.07 12.65
C LEU A 81 -6.86 -7.29 13.95
N PRO A 82 -5.86 -7.70 14.76
CA PRO A 82 -5.52 -6.98 15.98
C PRO A 82 -5.28 -5.51 15.70
N ARG A 83 -5.87 -4.61 16.51
CA ARG A 83 -5.60 -3.15 16.45
C ARG A 83 -4.13 -2.78 16.66
N SER A 84 -3.32 -3.72 17.15
CA SER A 84 -1.87 -3.63 17.28
C SER A 84 -1.12 -3.74 15.95
N PHE A 85 -1.75 -4.23 14.88
CA PHE A 85 -1.12 -4.37 13.56
C PHE A 85 -0.75 -3.00 12.92
N GLY A 86 -1.31 -1.91 13.44
CA GLY A 86 -0.94 -0.53 13.08
C GLY A 86 -0.15 0.22 14.16
N ARG A 87 0.36 -0.47 15.19
CA ARG A 87 1.00 0.15 16.36
C ARG A 87 2.34 -0.51 16.67
N GLN A 88 3.26 -0.52 15.72
CA GLN A 88 4.69 -0.76 15.99
C GLN A 88 5.54 0.13 15.08
N ALA A 89 5.85 1.32 15.59
CA ALA A 89 7.11 2.02 15.42
C ALA A 89 7.14 3.05 16.57
N ALA A 90 7.88 2.68 17.62
CA ALA A 90 8.43 3.63 18.59
C ALA A 90 9.73 4.19 18.01
#